data_AF-A0A5A7VBW5-F1
#
_entry.id   AF-A0A5A7VBW5-F1
#
_cell.length_a   1.000
_cell.length_b   1.000
_cell.length_c   1.000
_cell.angle_alpha   90.00
_cell.angle_beta   90.00
_cell.angle_gamma   90.00
#
_symmetry.space_group_name_H-M   'P 1'
#
loop_
_entity.id
_entity.type
_entity.pdbx_description
1 polymer ?
#
loop_
_entity_poly.entity_id
_entity_poly.type
_entity_poly.pdbx_seq_one_letter_code
_entity_poly.pdbx_strand_id
1 'polypeptide(L)'
;MKIIREGPSASRPPVLDGKNYSYWKPRMIFFIKTLDEKAWKVLVSGYEPPMVTVDSVLVPKPEFDWTDAEEQASDGNARALNAIFNGLDLNVFKLINSYSTAKEACRILEVAYEETSKVKISRLQLITLKFEALKMSED
;
A
#
# COMPACT_ATOMS: atom_id res chain seq x y z
N MET A 1 -27.40 -8.73 2.33
CA MET A 1 -26.74 -9.05 1.05
C MET A 1 -25.55 -9.96 1.34
N LYS A 2 -25.54 -11.18 0.80
CA LYS A 2 -24.34 -12.03 0.80
C LYS A 2 -23.41 -11.52 -0.30
N ILE A 3 -22.26 -10.97 0.09
CA ILE A 3 -21.20 -10.62 -0.87
C ILE A 3 -20.65 -11.95 -1.39
N ILE A 4 -20.88 -12.25 -2.66
CA ILE A 4 -20.28 -13.39 -3.33
C ILE A 4 -18.77 -13.11 -3.35
N ARG A 5 -18.00 -13.90 -2.62
CA ARG A 5 -16.54 -13.79 -2.59
C ARG A 5 -16.04 -14.36 -3.91
N GLU A 6 -15.80 -13.49 -4.90
CA GLU A 6 -15.18 -13.86 -6.16
C GLU A 6 -13.87 -14.63 -5.89
N GLY A 7 -13.63 -15.69 -6.66
CA GLY A 7 -12.37 -16.44 -6.61
C GLY A 7 -11.16 -15.56 -6.94
N PRO A 8 -9.94 -16.01 -6.64
CA PRO A 8 -8.73 -15.25 -6.92
C PRO A 8 -8.56 -15.00 -8.42
N SER A 9 -8.87 -13.78 -8.87
CA SER A 9 -8.61 -13.33 -10.23
C SER A 9 -7.16 -12.88 -10.40
N ALA A 10 -6.56 -13.20 -11.55
CA ALA A 10 -5.27 -12.65 -11.95
C ALA A 10 -5.38 -11.23 -12.54
N SER A 11 -6.59 -10.82 -12.94
CA SER A 11 -6.83 -9.53 -13.62
C SER A 11 -7.37 -8.44 -12.71
N ARG A 12 -7.86 -8.79 -11.51
CA ARG A 12 -8.42 -7.82 -10.55
C ARG A 12 -7.55 -7.75 -9.30
N PRO A 13 -7.22 -6.54 -8.81
CA PRO A 13 -6.50 -6.43 -7.54
C PRO A 13 -7.32 -6.99 -6.39
N PRO A 14 -6.67 -7.56 -5.35
CA PRO A 14 -7.37 -7.89 -4.10
C PRO A 14 -7.91 -6.62 -3.46
N VAL A 15 -9.09 -6.69 -2.86
CA VAL A 15 -9.69 -5.54 -2.14
C VAL A 15 -9.27 -5.57 -0.66
N LEU A 16 -8.75 -4.45 -0.16
CA LEU A 16 -8.47 -4.21 1.24
C LEU A 16 -9.72 -3.66 1.92
N ASP A 17 -10.30 -4.45 2.84
CA ASP A 17 -11.54 -4.14 3.56
C ASP A 17 -11.32 -3.62 5.00
N GLY A 18 -10.07 -3.24 5.29
CA GLY A 18 -9.61 -2.80 6.60
C GLY A 18 -9.35 -3.93 7.62
N LYS A 19 -9.65 -5.20 7.31
CA LYS A 19 -9.40 -6.34 8.22
C LYS A 19 -8.43 -7.36 7.66
N ASN A 20 -8.28 -7.41 6.35
CA ASN A 20 -7.53 -8.46 5.64
C ASN A 20 -6.12 -8.03 5.19
N TYR A 21 -5.48 -7.05 5.82
CA TYR A 21 -4.20 -6.48 5.36
C TYR A 21 -3.09 -7.52 5.16
N SER A 22 -2.94 -8.49 6.08
CA SER A 22 -1.94 -9.56 5.99
C SER A 22 -2.12 -10.47 4.77
N TYR A 23 -3.35 -10.62 4.29
CA TYR A 23 -3.67 -11.32 3.04
C TYR A 23 -3.51 -10.39 1.82
N TRP A 24 -3.98 -9.15 1.95
CA TRP A 24 -3.98 -8.17 0.87
C TRP A 24 -2.57 -7.78 0.43
N LYS A 25 -1.67 -7.47 1.38
CA LYS A 25 -0.31 -6.97 1.10
C LYS A 25 0.49 -7.89 0.15
N PRO A 26 0.71 -9.18 0.45
CA PRO A 26 1.47 -10.05 -0.44
C PRO A 26 0.78 -10.26 -1.80
N ARG A 27 -0.56 -10.26 -1.83
CA ARG A 27 -1.32 -10.41 -3.08
C ARG A 27 -1.24 -9.16 -3.95
N MET A 28 -1.30 -7.97 -3.36
CA MET A 28 -1.14 -6.70 -4.05
C MET A 28 0.29 -6.53 -4.59
N ILE A 29 1.31 -6.89 -3.78
CA ILE A 29 2.71 -6.92 -4.23
C ILE A 29 2.87 -7.81 -5.46
N PHE A 30 2.31 -9.03 -5.41
CA PHE A 30 2.38 -9.94 -6.55
C PHE A 30 1.63 -9.38 -7.77
N PHE A 31 0.43 -8.82 -7.56
CA PHE A 31 -0.37 -8.21 -8.62
C PHE A 31 0.38 -7.09 -9.35
N ILE A 32 0.98 -6.13 -8.63
CA ILE A 32 1.75 -5.03 -9.23
C ILE A 32 2.97 -5.57 -10.00
N LYS A 33 3.70 -6.55 -9.44
CA LYS A 33 4.84 -7.18 -10.12
C LYS A 33 4.45 -7.84 -11.44
N THR A 34 3.28 -8.49 -11.49
CA THR A 34 2.80 -9.13 -12.71
C THR A 34 2.15 -8.16 -13.68
N LEU A 35 1.64 -7.03 -13.19
CA LEU A 35 1.01 -6.00 -14.01
C LEU A 35 2.05 -5.20 -14.80
N ASP A 36 3.10 -4.73 -14.11
CA ASP A 36 4.16 -3.93 -14.71
C ASP A 36 5.40 -3.92 -13.80
N GLU A 37 6.50 -4.49 -14.30
CA GLU A 37 7.78 -4.54 -13.58
C GLU A 37 8.32 -3.13 -13.28
N LYS A 38 8.11 -2.17 -14.17
CA LYS A 38 8.56 -0.78 -13.98
C LYS A 38 7.76 -0.10 -12.88
N ALA A 39 6.44 -0.33 -12.84
CA ALA A 39 5.59 0.15 -11.75
C ALA A 39 6.04 -0.41 -10.39
N TRP A 40 6.39 -1.69 -10.34
CA TRP A 40 6.97 -2.28 -9.14
C TRP A 40 8.30 -1.63 -8.72
N LYS A 41 9.23 -1.41 -9.67
CA LYS A 41 10.52 -0.76 -9.39
C LYS A 41 10.34 0.66 -8.86
N VAL A 42 9.41 1.43 -9.43
CA VAL A 42 9.07 2.78 -8.97
C VAL A 42 8.43 2.75 -7.60
N LEU A 43 7.52 1.81 -7.33
CA LEU A 43 6.91 1.66 -6.00
C LEU A 43 7.95 1.46 -4.90
N VAL A 44 8.96 0.62 -5.15
CA VAL A 44 10.04 0.33 -4.19
C VAL A 44 11.01 1.52 -4.07
N SER A 45 11.49 2.02 -5.21
CA SER A 45 12.52 3.06 -5.24
C SER A 45 11.98 4.40 -4.76
N GLY A 46 10.73 4.71 -5.08
CA GLY A 46 10.11 6.02 -4.90
C GLY A 46 10.13 6.80 -6.20
N TYR A 47 9.08 7.57 -6.41
CA TYR A 47 9.00 8.55 -7.50
C TYR A 47 9.23 9.94 -6.94
N GLU A 48 10.11 10.69 -7.61
CA GLU A 48 10.36 12.10 -7.36
C GLU A 48 10.01 12.85 -8.64
N PRO A 49 9.15 13.88 -8.58
CA PRO A 49 8.84 14.70 -9.74
C PRO A 49 10.10 15.33 -10.34
N PRO A 50 10.26 15.35 -11.68
CA PRO A 50 11.35 16.03 -12.34
C PRO A 50 11.42 17.52 -12.00
N MET A 51 12.61 18.00 -11.61
CA MET A 51 12.88 19.39 -11.25
C MET A 51 14.00 19.96 -12.12
N VAL A 52 13.91 21.25 -12.42
CA VAL A 52 14.94 22.00 -13.16
C VAL A 52 15.33 23.25 -12.37
N THR A 53 16.59 23.67 -12.49
CA THR A 53 17.05 24.93 -11.90
C THR A 53 16.89 26.06 -12.90
N VAL A 54 16.08 27.07 -12.57
CA VAL A 54 15.93 28.31 -13.33
C VAL A 54 16.29 29.46 -12.39
N ASP A 55 17.25 30.29 -12.79
CA ASP A 55 17.72 31.43 -11.99
C ASP A 55 18.09 31.08 -10.53
N SER A 56 18.74 29.93 -10.33
CA SER A 56 19.11 29.36 -9.02
C SER A 56 17.94 28.90 -8.12
N VAL A 57 16.72 28.80 -8.68
CA VAL A 57 15.54 28.26 -8.00
C VAL A 57 15.15 26.92 -8.61
N LEU A 58 14.88 25.92 -7.78
CA LEU A 58 14.33 24.64 -8.21
C LEU A 58 12.83 24.80 -8.49
N VAL A 59 12.43 24.54 -9.73
CA VAL A 59 11.02 24.55 -10.17
C VAL A 59 10.67 23.23 -10.85
N PRO A 60 9.40 22.80 -10.83
CA PRO A 60 8.96 21.64 -11.59
C PRO A 60 9.34 21.77 -13.06
N LYS A 61 9.97 20.72 -13.59
CA LYS A 61 10.36 20.67 -14.99
C LYS A 61 9.09 20.49 -15.85
N PRO A 62 8.89 21.29 -16.93
CA PRO A 62 7.77 21.10 -17.84
C PRO A 62 7.75 19.69 -18.44
N GLU A 63 6.58 19.07 -18.53
CA GLU A 63 6.43 17.68 -19.02
C GLU A 63 7.00 17.47 -20.42
N PHE A 64 6.89 18.47 -21.31
CA PHE A 64 7.44 18.41 -22.66
C PHE A 64 8.97 18.24 -22.69
N ASP A 65 9.67 18.68 -21.63
CA ASP A 65 11.13 18.60 -21.53
C ASP A 65 11.59 17.32 -20.80
N TRP A 66 10.65 16.47 -20.36
CA TRP A 66 11.00 15.25 -19.65
C TRP A 66 11.78 14.30 -20.55
N THR A 67 12.77 13.65 -19.96
CA THR A 67 13.46 12.52 -20.58
C THR A 67 12.58 11.28 -20.54
N ASP A 68 12.83 10.33 -21.45
CA ASP A 68 12.13 9.03 -21.46
C ASP A 68 12.17 8.33 -20.09
N ALA A 69 13.26 8.50 -19.33
CA ALA A 69 13.40 7.91 -18.00
C ALA A 69 12.48 8.58 -16.95
N GLU A 70 12.36 9.91 -17.01
CA GLU A 70 11.48 10.71 -16.14
C GLU A 70 10.01 10.39 -16.42
N GLU A 71 9.62 10.38 -17.70
CA GLU A 71 8.28 9.98 -18.16
C GLU A 71 7.97 8.55 -17.71
N GLN A 72 8.89 7.62 -17.93
CA GLN A 72 8.70 6.23 -17.54
C GLN A 72 8.56 6.03 -16.03
N ALA A 73 9.25 6.84 -15.21
CA ALA A 73 9.13 6.82 -13.76
C ALA A 73 7.76 7.36 -13.31
N SER A 74 7.30 8.46 -13.91
CA SER A 74 5.97 9.02 -13.68
C SER A 74 4.87 8.01 -14.02
N ASP A 75 4.96 7.38 -15.19
CA ASP A 75 4.06 6.32 -15.65
C ASP A 75 4.03 5.12 -14.70
N GLY A 76 5.21 4.67 -14.25
CA GLY A 76 5.33 3.59 -13.28
C GLY A 76 4.65 3.93 -11.95
N ASN A 77 4.82 5.16 -11.47
CA ASN A 77 4.14 5.64 -10.26
C ASN A 77 2.62 5.66 -10.44
N ALA A 78 2.13 6.23 -11.55
CA ALA A 78 0.70 6.30 -11.84
C ALA A 78 0.06 4.91 -11.92
N ARG A 79 0.71 3.96 -12.58
CA ARG A 79 0.25 2.56 -12.67
C ARG A 79 0.21 1.87 -11.31
N ALA A 80 1.26 2.02 -10.50
CA ALA A 80 1.31 1.46 -9.16
C ALA A 80 0.22 2.06 -8.26
N LEU A 81 0.05 3.39 -8.28
CA LEU A 81 -0.96 4.08 -7.49
C LEU A 81 -2.37 3.67 -7.92
N ASN A 82 -2.64 3.58 -9.22
CA ASN A 82 -3.90 3.10 -9.75
C ASN A 82 -4.19 1.64 -9.33
N ALA A 83 -3.19 0.76 -9.36
CA ALA A 83 -3.35 -0.62 -8.90
C ALA A 83 -3.70 -0.69 -7.40
N ILE A 84 -3.04 0.13 -6.58
CA ILE A 84 -3.33 0.26 -5.15
C ILE A 84 -4.76 0.74 -4.98
N PHE A 85 -5.15 1.88 -5.55
CA PHE A 85 -6.48 2.49 -5.39
C PHE A 85 -7.62 1.56 -5.81
N ASN A 86 -7.48 0.84 -6.92
CA ASN A 86 -8.49 -0.14 -7.36
C ASN A 86 -8.59 -1.36 -6.42
N GLY A 87 -7.58 -1.60 -5.59
CA GLY A 87 -7.57 -2.63 -4.57
C GLY A 87 -8.01 -2.15 -3.19
N LEU A 88 -8.64 -0.98 -3.04
CA LEU A 88 -9.10 -0.46 -1.75
C LEU A 88 -10.62 -0.42 -1.67
N ASP A 89 -11.16 -0.68 -0.49
CA ASP A 89 -12.51 -0.22 -0.18
C ASP A 89 -12.56 1.32 -0.05
N LEU A 90 -13.77 1.88 0.00
CA LEU A 90 -13.97 3.33 0.06
C LEU A 90 -13.37 3.99 1.32
N ASN A 91 -13.39 3.32 2.47
CA ASN A 91 -12.87 3.87 3.71
C ASN A 91 -11.35 3.89 3.71
N VAL A 92 -10.72 2.84 3.20
CA VAL A 92 -9.27 2.76 3.05
C VAL A 92 -8.79 3.70 1.94
N PHE A 93 -9.54 3.86 0.86
CA PHE A 93 -9.22 4.85 -0.18
C PHE A 93 -9.16 6.27 0.40
N LYS A 94 -10.13 6.68 1.21
CA LYS A 94 -10.15 8.00 1.87
C LYS A 94 -8.93 8.25 2.78
N LEU A 95 -8.28 7.19 3.28
CA LEU A 95 -7.09 7.33 4.10
C LEU A 95 -5.87 7.79 3.29
N ILE A 96 -5.79 7.41 2.00
CA ILE A 96 -4.60 7.60 1.19
C ILE A 96 -4.82 8.39 -0.12
N ASN A 97 -6.03 8.87 -0.38
CA ASN A 97 -6.38 9.55 -1.64
C ASN A 97 -5.66 10.88 -1.87
N SER A 98 -5.09 11.50 -0.83
CA SER A 98 -4.34 12.75 -0.92
C SER A 98 -2.87 12.56 -1.32
N TYR A 99 -2.37 11.31 -1.33
CA TYR A 99 -0.98 11.02 -1.65
C TYR A 99 -0.79 10.78 -3.15
N SER A 100 0.19 11.48 -3.73
CA SER A 100 0.50 11.43 -5.17
C SER A 100 1.55 10.38 -5.54
N THR A 101 2.27 9.82 -4.55
CA THR A 101 3.26 8.77 -4.78
C THR A 101 2.75 7.42 -4.26
N ALA A 102 2.91 6.39 -5.07
CA ALA A 102 2.51 5.04 -4.71
C ALA A 102 3.27 4.53 -3.48
N LYS A 103 4.53 4.95 -3.33
CA LYS A 103 5.38 4.62 -2.19
C LYS A 103 4.84 5.18 -0.87
N GLU A 104 4.47 6.46 -0.84
CA GLU A 104 3.93 7.05 0.39
C GLU A 104 2.54 6.49 0.70
N ALA A 105 1.68 6.32 -0.30
CA ALA A 105 0.39 5.65 -0.14
C ALA A 105 0.54 4.25 0.49
N CYS A 106 1.47 3.42 -0.01
CA CYS A 106 1.79 2.12 0.57
C CYS A 106 2.32 2.23 2.01
N ARG A 107 3.21 3.19 2.29
CA ARG A 107 3.76 3.41 3.64
C ARG A 107 2.67 3.72 4.64
N ILE A 108 1.70 4.57 4.30
CA ILE A 108 0.57 4.90 5.16
C ILE A 108 -0.30 3.68 5.43
N LEU A 109 -0.55 2.84 4.42
CA LEU A 109 -1.25 1.56 4.62
C LEU A 109 -0.48 0.63 5.55
N GLU A 110 0.84 0.51 5.40
CA GLU A 110 1.68 -0.31 6.29
C GLU A 110 1.59 0.15 7.74
N VAL A 111 1.77 1.46 7.98
CA VAL A 111 1.66 2.05 9.33
C VAL A 111 0.26 1.81 9.90
N ALA A 112 -0.80 2.12 9.15
CA ALA A 112 -2.17 2.02 9.63
C ALA A 112 -2.57 0.59 10.03
N TYR A 113 -2.10 -0.43 9.30
CA TYR A 113 -2.56 -1.81 9.49
C TYR A 113 -1.56 -2.72 10.19
N GLU A 114 -0.24 -2.55 10.04
CA GLU A 114 0.74 -3.38 10.74
C GLU A 114 0.94 -2.95 12.19
N GLU A 115 0.96 -1.65 12.49
CA GLU A 115 1.05 -1.18 13.89
C GLU A 115 -0.20 -1.58 14.67
N THR A 116 -1.38 -1.41 14.06
CA THR A 116 -2.65 -1.84 14.64
C THR A 116 -2.68 -3.36 14.86
N SER A 117 -2.12 -4.15 13.95
CA SER A 117 -2.07 -5.62 14.08
C SER A 117 -1.15 -6.05 15.22
N LYS A 118 0.03 -5.43 15.35
CA LYS A 118 0.95 -5.67 16.47
C LYS A 118 0.28 -5.40 17.82
N VAL A 119 -0.40 -4.25 17.96
CA VAL A 119 -1.13 -3.90 19.19
C VAL A 119 -2.23 -4.91 19.52
N LYS A 120 -2.99 -5.37 18.52
CA LYS A 120 -4.04 -6.40 18.71
C LYS A 120 -3.44 -7.73 19.18
N ILE A 121 -2.33 -8.16 18.59
CA ILE A 121 -1.64 -9.39 18.97
C ILE A 121 -1.11 -9.30 20.42
N SER A 122 -0.45 -8.20 20.78
CA SER A 122 0.05 -8.00 22.16
C SER A 122 -1.09 -8.04 23.19
N ARG A 123 -2.25 -7.43 22.88
CA ARG A 123 -3.42 -7.47 23.77
C ARG A 123 -3.97 -8.90 23.92
N LEU A 124 -4.03 -9.67 22.85
CA LEU A 124 -4.47 -11.07 22.91
C LEU A 124 -3.51 -11.92 23.73
N GLN A 125 -2.20 -11.80 23.50
CA GLN A 125 -1.18 -12.51 24.29
C GLN A 125 -1.28 -12.18 25.78
N LEU A 126 -1.47 -10.90 26.13
CA LEU A 126 -1.67 -10.49 27.53
C LEU A 126 -2.92 -11.13 28.16
N ILE A 127 -4.02 -11.23 27.40
CA ILE A 127 -5.25 -11.89 27.87
C ILE A 127 -5.02 -13.39 28.06
N THR A 128 -4.37 -14.05 27.10
CA THR A 128 -4.02 -15.48 27.19
C THR A 128 -3.16 -15.75 28.43
N LEU A 129 -2.12 -14.95 28.67
CA LEU A 129 -1.27 -15.07 29.86
C LEU A 129 -2.06 -14.90 31.16
N LYS A 130 -2.96 -13.90 31.24
CA LYS A 130 -3.83 -13.71 32.42
C LYS A 130 -4.76 -14.89 32.64
N PHE A 131 -5.31 -15.46 31.57
CA PHE A 131 -6.19 -16.61 31.65
C PHE A 131 -5.45 -17.89 32.07
N GLU A 132 -4.24 -18.12 31.56
CA GLU A 132 -3.37 -19.22 31.99
C GLU A 132 -2.96 -19.08 33.46
N ALA A 133 -2.60 -17.88 33.90
CA ALA A 133 -2.28 -17.60 35.30
C ALA A 133 -3.47 -17.84 36.25
N LEU A 134 -4.71 -17.58 35.81
CA LEU A 134 -5.92 -17.89 36.57
C LEU A 134 -6.26 -19.39 36.59
N LYS A 135 -5.76 -20.16 35.63
CA LYS A 135 -5.97 -21.61 35.56
C LYS A 135 -4.89 -22.42 36.30
N MET A 136 -3.77 -21.79 36.67
CA MET A 136 -2.66 -22.43 37.40
C MET A 136 -2.78 -22.27 38.93
N SER A 137 -3.97 -22.54 39.47
CA SER A 137 -4.16 -22.83 40.89
C SER A 137 -4.91 -24.16 41.02
N GLU A 138 -4.18 -25.26 40.80
CA GLU A 138 -4.52 -26.57 41.36
C GLU A 138 -3.46 -26.84 42.44
N ASP A 139 -3.93 -27.13 43.66
CA ASP A 139 -3.14 -27.34 44.89
C ASP A 139 -2.04 -28.41 44.75
#